data_AF-A0A089LSZ1-F1
#
_entry.id   AF-A0A089LSZ1-F1
#
_cell.length_a   1.000
_cell.length_b   1.000
_cell.length_c   1.000
_cell.angle_alpha   90.00
_cell.angle_beta   90.00
_cell.angle_gamma   90.00
#
_symmetry.space_group_name_H-M   'P 1'
#
loop_
_entity.id
_entity.type
_entity.pdbx_description
1 polymer ?
#
loop_
_entity_poly.entity_id
_entity_poly.type
_entity_poly.pdbx_seq_one_letter_code
_entity_poly.pdbx_strand_id
1 'polypeptide(L)' 'MPSQISWLSVAITVFLTVWTFTAIFATIKPRLFWEITQGWKATREPSRAYFILSAIGTGFLSLIGLTLLLLPYFHH' A
#
# COMPACT_ATOMS: atom_id res chain seq x y z
N MET A 1 -30.18 -14.12 2.48
CA MET A 1 -30.43 -12.90 3.29
C MET A 1 -30.13 -11.72 2.40
N PRO A 2 -30.96 -10.67 2.33
CA PRO A 2 -30.61 -9.51 1.52
C PRO A 2 -29.34 -8.93 2.14
N SER A 3 -28.23 -9.00 1.40
CA SER A 3 -26.96 -8.43 1.82
C SER A 3 -27.15 -6.93 1.88
N GLN A 4 -27.44 -6.41 3.08
CA GLN A 4 -27.25 -4.99 3.34
C GLN A 4 -25.74 -4.74 3.18
N ILE A 5 -25.34 -4.38 1.97
CA ILE A 5 -24.00 -3.90 1.69
C ILE A 5 -23.85 -2.65 2.55
N SER A 6 -23.11 -2.78 3.64
CA SER A 6 -22.74 -1.64 4.45
C SER A 6 -21.80 -0.78 3.61
N TRP A 7 -22.20 0.45 3.30
CA TRP A 7 -21.36 1.41 2.59
C TRP A 7 -20.00 1.60 3.27
N LEU A 8 -19.96 1.45 4.60
CA LEU A 8 -18.72 1.45 5.38
C LEU A 8 -17.79 0.30 4.97
N SER A 9 -18.32 -0.92 4.83
CA SER A 9 -17.53 -2.08 4.41
C SER A 9 -16.98 -1.89 3.00
N VAL A 10 -17.78 -1.35 2.08
CA VAL A 10 -17.33 -1.03 0.72
C VAL A 10 -16.20 0.00 0.75
N ALA A 11 -16.37 1.09 1.52
CA ALA A 11 -15.34 2.12 1.64
C ALA A 11 -14.02 1.58 2.20
N ILE A 12 -14.09 0.71 3.23
CA ILE A 12 -12.92 0.05 3.81
C ILE A 12 -12.24 -0.85 2.79
N THR A 13 -12.99 -1.66 2.04
CA THR A 13 -12.43 -2.55 1.01
C THR A 13 -11.75 -1.76 -0.10
N VAL A 14 -12.37 -0.67 -0.58
CA VAL A 14 -11.78 0.21 -1.59
C VAL A 14 -10.50 0.85 -1.07
N PHE A 15 -10.53 1.38 0.15
CA PHE A 15 -9.34 1.96 0.80
C PHE A 15 -8.21 0.95 0.91
N LEU A 16 -8.47 -0.24 1.46
CA LEU A 16 -7.47 -1.29 1.63
C LEU A 16 -6.90 -1.75 0.28
N THR A 17 -7.74 -1.83 -0.75
CA THR A 17 -7.30 -2.19 -2.10
C THR A 17 -6.31 -1.16 -2.63
N VAL A 18 -6.69 0.12 -2.65
CA VAL A 18 -5.84 1.21 -3.14
C VAL A 18 -4.55 1.32 -2.32
N TRP A 19 -4.66 1.21 -0.99
CA TRP A 19 -3.52 1.24 -0.08
C TRP A 19 -2.55 0.10 -0.35
N THR A 20 -3.05 -1.13 -0.50
CA THR A 20 -2.23 -2.31 -0.79
C THR A 20 -1.53 -2.18 -2.13
N PHE A 21 -2.24 -1.77 -3.19
CA PHE A 21 -1.62 -1.51 -4.49
C PHE A 21 -0.53 -0.46 -4.42
N THR A 22 -0.77 0.62 -3.67
CA THR A 22 0.21 1.70 -3.48
C THR A 22 1.45 1.18 -2.73
N ALA A 23 1.26 0.39 -1.68
CA ALA A 23 2.36 -0.23 -0.93
C ALA A 23 3.18 -1.20 -1.80
N ILE A 24 2.53 -2.03 -2.61
CA ILE A 24 3.21 -2.92 -3.56
C ILE A 24 4.01 -2.11 -4.58
N PHE A 25 3.40 -1.07 -5.16
CA PHE A 25 4.09 -0.20 -6.12
C PHE A 25 5.32 0.47 -5.49
N ALA A 26 5.18 1.00 -4.27
CA ALA A 26 6.28 1.60 -3.52
C ALA A 26 7.39 0.58 -3.17
N THR A 27 7.04 -0.70 -3.01
CA THR A 27 8.00 -1.78 -2.75
C THR A 27 8.80 -2.11 -4.01
N ILE A 28 8.14 -2.24 -5.18
CA ILE A 28 8.79 -2.63 -6.45
C ILE A 28 9.58 -1.47 -7.05
N LYS A 29 9.05 -0.24 -6.98
CA LYS A 29 9.63 0.96 -7.56
C LYS A 29 9.72 2.09 -6.53
N PRO A 30 10.53 1.94 -5.45
CA PRO A 30 10.63 2.90 -4.36
C PRO A 30 11.09 4.29 -4.82
N ARG A 31 11.98 4.36 -5.83
CA ARG A 31 12.46 5.62 -6.39
C ARG A 31 11.36 6.39 -7.11
N LEU A 32 10.63 5.72 -8.00
CA LEU A 32 9.55 6.35 -8.75
C LEU A 32 8.41 6.77 -7.81
N PHE A 33 8.09 5.94 -6.82
CA PHE A 33 7.11 6.29 -5.79
C PHE A 33 7.52 7.54 -5.00
N TRP A 34 8.79 7.62 -4.60
CA TRP A 34 9.32 8.80 -3.92
C TRP A 34 9.33 10.04 -4.83
N GLU A 35 9.69 9.89 -6.10
CA GLU A 35 9.70 10.99 -7.07
C GLU A 35 8.30 11.60 -7.25
N ILE A 36 7.28 10.75 -7.38
CA ILE A 36 5.88 11.18 -7.48
C ILE A 36 5.42 11.89 -6.20
N THR A 37 5.74 11.34 -5.02
CA THR A 37 5.16 11.81 -3.74
C THR A 37 5.95 12.93 -3.09
N GLN A 38 7.28 12.91 -3.21
CA GLN A 38 8.21 13.79 -2.50
C GLN A 38 9.19 14.51 -3.46
N GLY A 39 9.30 14.09 -4.73
CA GLY A 39 10.24 14.66 -5.69
C GLY A 39 10.02 16.14 -5.95
N TRP A 40 8.76 16.60 -5.93
CA TRP A 40 8.43 18.03 -6.09
C TRP A 40 8.93 18.93 -4.95
N LYS A 41 9.18 18.34 -3.76
CA LYS A 41 9.65 19.06 -2.56
C LYS A 41 11.16 18.96 -2.39
N ALA A 42 11.79 17.96 -2.99
CA ALA A 42 13.17 17.61 -2.71
C ALA A 42 14.16 18.49 -3.49
N THR A 43 15.08 19.13 -2.77
CA THR A 43 16.23 19.85 -3.36
C THR A 43 17.40 18.93 -3.69
N ARG A 44 17.42 17.70 -3.17
CA ARG A 44 18.45 16.68 -3.43
C ARG A 44 17.87 15.26 -3.34
N GLU A 45 18.35 14.36 -4.20
CA GLU A 45 17.96 12.94 -4.17
C GLU A 45 18.46 12.24 -2.89
N PRO A 46 17.62 11.43 -2.22
CA PRO A 46 18.00 10.61 -1.09
C PRO A 46 19.07 9.58 -1.44
N SER A 47 19.76 9.09 -0.41
CA SER A 47 20.76 8.04 -0.59
C SER A 47 20.13 6.71 -1.02
N ARG A 48 20.92 5.83 -1.64
CA ARG A 48 20.47 4.48 -2.01
C ARG A 48 19.94 3.68 -0.82
N ALA A 49 20.51 3.88 0.37
CA ALA A 49 20.09 3.21 1.60
C ALA A 49 18.65 3.60 2.01
N TYR A 50 18.27 4.87 1.81
CA TYR A 50 16.90 5.33 2.07
C TYR A 50 15.88 4.57 1.22
N PHE A 51 16.14 4.38 -0.08
CA PHE A 51 15.24 3.63 -0.96
C PHE A 51 15.14 2.16 -0.61
N ILE A 52 16.23 1.55 -0.12
CA ILE A 52 16.22 0.16 0.35
C ILE A 52 15.35 0.03 1.62
N LEU A 53 15.55 0.94 2.58
CA LEU A 53 14.74 0.96 3.81
C LEU A 53 13.26 1.24 3.52
N SER A 54 12.98 2.15 2.59
CA SER A 54 11.61 2.45 2.14
C SER A 54 10.96 1.24 1.48
N ALA A 55 11.68 0.51 0.62
CA ALA A 55 11.18 -0.72 0.01
C ALA A 55 10.90 -1.82 1.04
N ILE A 56 11.79 -1.99 2.04
CA ILE A 56 11.56 -2.95 3.13
C ILE A 56 10.31 -2.57 3.94
N GLY A 57 10.19 -1.31 4.34
CA GLY A 57 9.04 -0.82 5.11
C GLY A 57 7.72 -0.96 4.35
N THR A 58 7.69 -0.55 3.08
CA THR A 58 6.51 -0.69 2.22
C THR A 58 6.20 -2.15 1.87
N GLY A 59 7.22 -3.01 1.83
CA GLY A 59 7.07 -4.45 1.71
C GLY A 59 6.28 -5.04 2.88
N PHE A 60 6.63 -4.69 4.12
CA PHE A 60 5.84 -5.11 5.29
C PHE A 60 4.39 -4.61 5.23
N LEU A 61 4.17 -3.35 4.84
CA LEU A 61 2.82 -2.80 4.68
C LEU A 61 2.02 -3.53 3.60
N SER A 62 2.66 -3.91 2.49
CA SER A 62 2.02 -4.67 1.42
C SER A 62 1.56 -6.05 1.88
N LEU A 63 2.36 -6.74 2.71
CA LEU A 63 2.00 -8.04 3.29
C LEU A 63 0.81 -7.92 4.24
N ILE A 64 0.78 -6.87 5.07
CA ILE A 64 -0.35 -6.58 5.97
C ILE A 64 -1.62 -6.34 5.14
N GLY A 65 -1.55 -5.49 4.11
CA GLY A 65 -2.68 -5.21 3.24
C GLY A 65 -3.21 -6.43 2.51
N LEU A 66 -2.33 -7.25 1.94
CA LEU A 66 -2.71 -8.52 1.32
C LEU A 66 -3.36 -9.47 2.34
N THR A 67 -2.81 -9.58 3.54
CA THR A 67 -3.37 -10.43 4.60
C THR A 67 -4.78 -9.97 4.95
N LEU A 68 -5.00 -8.67 5.18
CA LEU A 68 -6.31 -8.12 5.52
C LEU A 68 -7.34 -8.27 4.39
N LEU A 69 -6.92 -8.13 3.13
CA LEU A 69 -7.79 -8.34 1.96
C LEU A 69 -8.16 -9.81 1.76
N LEU A 70 -7.24 -10.73 2.08
CA LEU A 70 -7.43 -12.16 1.89
C LEU A 70 -8.10 -12.85 3.09
N LEU A 71 -8.01 -12.26 4.29
CA LEU A 71 -8.57 -12.83 5.54
C LEU A 71 -10.02 -13.29 5.40
N PRO A 72 -10.95 -12.55 4.77
CA PRO A 72 -12.34 -12.98 4.62
C PRO A 72 -12.49 -14.28 3.82
N TYR A 73 -11.55 -14.60 2.94
CA TYR A 73 -11.60 -15.81 2.11
C TYR A 73 -11.06 -17.05 2.81
N PHE A 74 -10.29 -16.88 3.89
CA PHE A 74 -9.72 -17.98 4.68
C PHE A 74 -10.55 -18.35 5.92
N HIS A 75 -11.52 -17.52 6.29
CA HIS A 75 -12.47 -17.76 7.39
C HIS A 75 -13.76 -18.45 6.92
N HIS A 76 -13.63 -19.38 5.97
CA HIS A 76 -14.70 -20.25 5.47
C HIS A 76 -14.57 -21.67 6.02
#